data_AF-A0A410S3G1-F1
#
_entry.id   AF-A0A410S3G1-F1
#
_cell.length_a   1.000
_cell.length_b   1.000
_cell.length_c   1.000
_cell.angle_alpha   90.00
_cell.angle_beta   90.00
_cell.angle_gamma   90.00
#
_symmetry.space_group_name_H-M   'P 1'
#
loop_
_entity.id
_entity.type
_entity.pdbx_description
1 polymer ?
#
loop_
_entity_poly.entity_id
_entity_poly.type
_entity_poly.pdbx_seq_one_letter_code
_entity_poly.pdbx_strand_id
1 'polypeptide(L)'
;MADSNLAGSPCHGRDEETSARDGFDKIYEVFWLNVFGPKLVESVGRERVLSTPAHLVEELPNGSVLLVLWPTAAGFASDEARVAQARAHVHLRPDLDFDTVLRTLRERSAALVPVEPRFHPDVAPFLSRLPDVFAISERQRKIAELNTFRPPEPEEWLPVALSSDVENPERVLTSYGDLSEGLVAALHTKVPSIMDATPESLTDLDFHFWRENFPERYKRDLIDGHTAPAVGAYLGGILVRRLGGTWVPRQRLEESQVRVGQRVWLPFLRARRYMHSRQSLLDSSLTQFFREAERHRA
;
A
#
# COMPACT_ATOMS: atom_id res chain seq x y z
N MET A 1 -2.09 -13.92 12.74
CA MET A 1 -1.18 -12.75 12.63
C MET A 1 -1.97 -11.44 12.53
N ALA A 2 -2.83 -11.23 11.54
CA ALA A 2 -3.62 -9.99 11.43
C ALA A 2 -4.56 -9.72 12.63
N ASP A 3 -5.30 -10.73 13.09
CA ASP A 3 -6.19 -10.65 14.26
C ASP A 3 -5.42 -10.35 15.56
N SER A 4 -4.18 -10.84 15.65
CA SER A 4 -3.26 -10.60 16.78
C SER A 4 -2.75 -9.15 16.80
N ASN A 5 -2.42 -8.58 15.63
CA ASN A 5 -2.08 -7.16 15.52
C ASN A 5 -3.26 -6.26 15.93
N LEU A 6 -4.48 -6.60 15.49
CA LEU A 6 -5.69 -5.85 15.89
C LEU A 6 -6.02 -6.01 17.38
N ALA A 7 -5.62 -7.12 18.00
CA ALA A 7 -5.72 -7.33 19.45
C ALA A 7 -4.67 -6.54 20.25
N GLY A 8 -3.78 -5.80 19.59
CA GLY A 8 -2.66 -5.10 20.21
C GLY A 8 -1.57 -6.04 20.73
N SER A 9 -1.55 -7.30 20.32
CA SER A 9 -0.56 -8.28 20.76
C SER A 9 0.87 -7.83 20.38
N PRO A 10 1.87 -8.07 21.24
CA PRO A 10 1.78 -8.76 22.53
C PRO A 10 1.47 -7.84 23.72
N CYS A 11 1.51 -6.52 23.54
CA CYS A 11 1.41 -5.59 24.65
C CYS A 11 -0.04 -5.39 25.13
N HIS A 12 -1.01 -5.64 24.26
CA HIS A 12 -2.45 -5.46 24.50
C HIS A 12 -2.80 -4.05 25.01
N GLY A 13 -2.17 -3.04 24.40
CA GLY A 13 -2.34 -1.63 24.77
C GLY A 13 -1.46 -1.16 25.94
N ARG A 14 -0.63 -2.03 26.52
CA ARG A 14 0.38 -1.65 27.52
C ARG A 14 1.63 -1.07 26.86
N ASP A 15 2.36 -0.23 27.58
CA ASP A 15 3.71 0.19 27.18
C ASP A 15 4.72 -0.97 27.34
N GLU A 16 5.90 -0.82 26.72
CA GLU A 16 6.95 -1.86 26.73
C GLU A 16 7.50 -2.14 28.13
N GLU A 17 7.64 -1.11 28.98
CA GLU A 17 8.18 -1.24 30.33
C GLU A 17 7.21 -2.05 31.22
N THR A 18 5.91 -1.72 31.17
CA THR A 18 4.85 -2.45 31.86
C THR A 18 4.74 -3.89 31.33
N SER A 19 4.87 -4.10 30.01
CA SER A 19 4.81 -5.43 29.41
C SER A 19 5.99 -6.32 29.82
N ALA A 20 7.19 -5.75 29.92
CA ALA A 20 8.38 -6.45 30.36
C ALA A 20 8.35 -6.76 31.86
N ARG A 21 7.85 -5.82 32.68
CA ARG A 21 7.75 -5.98 34.14
C ARG A 21 6.69 -6.99 34.56
N ASP A 22 5.49 -6.90 33.97
CA ASP A 22 4.33 -7.70 34.39
C ASP A 22 4.22 -9.03 33.61
N GLY A 23 5.09 -9.23 32.61
CA GLY A 23 5.19 -10.45 31.82
C GLY A 23 3.89 -10.86 31.12
N PHE A 24 3.79 -12.17 30.86
CA PHE A 24 2.63 -12.85 30.26
C PHE A 24 1.97 -13.83 31.26
N ASP A 25 1.95 -13.45 32.53
CA ASP A 25 1.48 -14.31 33.62
C ASP A 25 -0.07 -14.35 33.74
N LYS A 26 -0.76 -13.71 32.80
CA LYS A 26 -2.23 -13.65 32.69
C LYS A 26 -2.65 -13.85 31.24
N ILE A 27 -3.87 -14.35 31.06
CA ILE A 27 -4.50 -14.47 29.74
C ILE A 27 -5.05 -13.10 29.35
N TYR A 28 -4.42 -12.44 28.37
CA TYR A 28 -4.87 -11.14 27.85
C TYR A 28 -5.83 -11.28 26.67
N GLU A 29 -5.64 -12.31 25.86
CA GLU A 29 -6.46 -12.61 24.70
C GLU A 29 -6.40 -14.12 24.45
N VAL A 30 -7.45 -14.65 23.82
CA VAL A 30 -7.52 -16.04 23.37
C VAL A 30 -7.69 -16.03 21.85
N PHE A 31 -6.82 -16.73 21.12
CA PHE A 31 -6.86 -16.85 19.66
C PHE A 31 -7.43 -18.21 19.22
N TRP A 32 -7.54 -18.45 17.92
CA TRP A 32 -8.01 -19.75 17.39
C TRP A 32 -7.27 -20.95 17.98
N LEU A 33 -5.94 -20.84 18.14
CA LEU A 33 -5.07 -21.81 18.80
C LEU A 33 -4.27 -21.11 19.88
N ASN A 34 -4.20 -21.71 21.07
CA ASN A 34 -3.44 -21.21 22.21
C ASN A 34 -2.65 -22.34 22.84
N VAL A 35 -1.46 -22.01 23.32
CA VAL A 35 -0.64 -22.92 24.13
C VAL A 35 -0.35 -22.22 25.44
N PHE A 36 -0.96 -22.70 26.52
CA PHE A 36 -0.74 -22.16 27.86
C PHE A 36 0.34 -22.98 28.56
N GLY A 37 1.44 -22.32 28.94
CA GLY A 37 2.51 -22.97 29.69
C GLY A 37 2.08 -23.34 31.13
N PRO A 38 2.77 -24.28 31.79
CA PRO A 38 2.34 -24.86 33.07
C PRO A 38 2.12 -23.80 34.17
N LYS A 39 2.98 -22.77 34.24
CA LYS A 39 2.83 -21.68 35.22
C LYS A 39 1.51 -20.91 35.06
N LEU A 40 1.09 -20.66 33.81
CA LEU A 40 -0.16 -19.96 33.51
C LEU A 40 -1.37 -20.87 33.74
N VAL A 41 -1.24 -22.17 33.47
CA VAL A 41 -2.27 -23.17 33.77
C VAL A 41 -2.50 -23.26 35.27
N GLU A 42 -1.44 -23.27 36.07
CA GLU A 42 -1.51 -23.24 37.54
C GLU A 42 -2.14 -21.95 38.06
N SER A 43 -1.75 -20.78 37.53
CA SER A 43 -2.26 -19.48 38.00
C SER A 43 -3.74 -19.26 37.69
N VAL A 44 -4.22 -19.72 36.54
CA VAL A 44 -5.65 -19.66 36.14
C VAL A 44 -6.46 -20.77 36.81
N GLY A 45 -5.80 -21.88 37.17
CA GLY A 45 -6.39 -23.08 37.73
C GLY A 45 -6.57 -24.16 36.66
N ARG A 46 -5.89 -25.29 36.85
CA ARG A 46 -5.87 -26.42 35.89
C ARG A 46 -7.26 -26.90 35.48
N GLU A 47 -8.16 -27.09 36.45
CA GLU A 47 -9.54 -27.54 36.18
C GLU A 47 -10.30 -26.54 35.30
N ARG A 48 -10.14 -25.24 35.54
CA ARG A 48 -10.74 -24.19 34.71
C ARG A 48 -10.20 -24.24 33.30
N VAL A 49 -8.88 -24.37 33.13
CA VAL A 49 -8.27 -24.45 31.79
C VAL A 49 -8.75 -25.70 31.04
N LEU A 50 -8.77 -26.86 31.69
CA LEU A 50 -9.19 -28.13 31.06
C LEU A 50 -10.70 -28.19 30.74
N SER A 51 -11.53 -27.44 31.47
CA SER A 51 -12.98 -27.33 31.23
C SER A 51 -13.37 -26.21 30.25
N THR A 52 -12.39 -25.55 29.61
CA THR A 52 -12.67 -24.45 28.68
C THR A 52 -13.56 -24.91 27.54
N PRO A 53 -14.66 -24.19 27.23
CA PRO A 53 -15.53 -24.53 26.10
C PRO A 53 -14.79 -24.29 24.78
N ALA A 54 -14.30 -25.36 24.17
CA ALA A 54 -13.50 -25.31 22.95
C ALA A 54 -13.66 -26.59 22.11
N HIS A 55 -13.19 -26.55 20.86
CA HIS A 55 -13.21 -27.71 19.97
C HIS A 55 -12.26 -28.82 20.44
N LEU A 56 -11.07 -28.44 20.91
CA LEU A 56 -10.08 -29.35 21.48
C LEU A 56 -9.41 -28.70 22.69
N VAL A 57 -9.29 -29.48 23.76
CA VAL A 57 -8.47 -29.17 24.94
C VAL A 57 -7.59 -30.38 25.21
N GLU A 58 -6.27 -30.20 25.13
CA GLU A 58 -5.30 -31.29 25.31
C GLU A 58 -4.22 -30.89 26.31
N GLU A 59 -4.02 -31.69 27.34
CA GLU A 59 -2.92 -31.53 28.28
C GLU A 59 -1.66 -32.22 27.75
N LEU A 60 -0.55 -31.48 27.71
CA LEU A 60 0.74 -31.96 27.23
C LEU A 60 1.57 -32.56 28.38
N PRO A 61 2.55 -33.45 28.10
CA PRO A 61 3.33 -34.13 29.14
C PRO A 61 4.10 -33.22 30.12
N ASN A 62 4.36 -31.97 29.74
CA ASN A 62 5.05 -30.98 30.56
C ASN A 62 4.10 -30.12 31.42
N GLY A 63 2.80 -30.44 31.46
CA GLY A 63 1.78 -29.68 32.18
C GLY A 63 1.26 -28.44 31.44
N SER A 64 1.66 -28.22 30.19
CA SER A 64 1.06 -27.19 29.33
C SER A 64 -0.30 -27.66 28.79
N VAL A 65 -1.15 -26.73 28.37
CA VAL A 65 -2.43 -27.06 27.72
C VAL A 65 -2.50 -26.44 26.33
N LEU A 66 -2.82 -27.26 25.33
CA LEU A 66 -3.22 -26.85 23.99
C LEU A 66 -4.74 -26.63 23.95
N LEU A 67 -5.15 -25.46 23.46
CA LEU A 67 -6.54 -25.07 23.32
C LEU A 67 -6.82 -24.67 21.87
N VAL A 68 -7.73 -25.38 21.19
CA VAL A 68 -8.22 -25.03 19.84
C VAL A 68 -9.70 -24.71 19.93
N LEU A 69 -10.07 -23.47 19.59
CA LEU A 69 -11.42 -22.96 19.80
C LEU A 69 -12.45 -23.41 18.76
N TRP A 70 -11.99 -23.62 17.52
CA TRP A 70 -12.85 -23.91 16.37
C TRP A 70 -12.18 -24.93 15.44
N PRO A 71 -12.92 -25.78 14.71
CA PRO A 71 -12.32 -26.85 13.89
C PRO A 71 -11.32 -26.37 12.84
N THR A 72 -11.50 -25.16 12.29
CA THR A 72 -10.61 -24.61 11.26
C THR A 72 -10.36 -23.12 11.46
N ALA A 73 -9.12 -22.70 11.23
CA ALA A 73 -8.73 -21.28 11.25
C ALA A 73 -9.45 -20.46 10.16
N ALA A 74 -9.90 -21.11 9.08
CA ALA A 74 -10.63 -20.44 8.00
C ALA A 74 -11.98 -19.85 8.47
N GLY A 75 -12.54 -20.37 9.55
CA GLY A 75 -13.79 -19.90 10.15
C GLY A 75 -13.66 -18.61 10.97
N PHE A 76 -12.50 -17.94 10.99
CA PHE A 76 -12.25 -16.79 11.87
C PHE A 76 -13.27 -15.64 11.75
N ALA A 77 -13.91 -15.50 10.58
CA ALA A 77 -14.91 -14.47 10.32
C ALA A 77 -16.35 -14.91 10.65
N SER A 78 -16.57 -16.20 10.95
CA SER A 78 -17.91 -16.72 11.26
C SER A 78 -18.38 -16.26 12.64
N ASP A 79 -19.69 -16.04 12.77
CA ASP A 79 -20.28 -15.59 14.03
C ASP A 79 -20.13 -16.66 15.11
N GLU A 80 -20.32 -17.92 14.75
CA GLU A 80 -20.23 -19.07 15.65
C GLU A 80 -18.81 -19.23 16.19
N ALA A 81 -17.79 -19.04 15.35
CA ALA A 81 -16.40 -19.08 15.77
C ALA A 81 -16.07 -17.94 16.76
N ARG A 82 -16.58 -16.73 16.52
CA ARG A 82 -16.38 -15.60 17.45
C ARG A 82 -17.17 -15.76 18.75
N VAL A 83 -18.36 -16.36 18.72
CA VAL A 83 -19.11 -16.73 19.93
C VAL A 83 -18.35 -17.78 20.74
N ALA A 84 -17.81 -18.82 20.10
CA ALA A 84 -16.97 -19.83 20.77
C ALA A 84 -15.73 -19.19 21.42
N GLN A 85 -15.08 -18.26 20.70
CA GLN A 85 -13.94 -17.50 21.22
C GLN A 85 -14.31 -16.61 22.40
N ALA A 86 -15.41 -15.88 22.34
CA ALA A 86 -15.89 -15.07 23.45
C ALA A 86 -16.22 -15.92 24.68
N ARG A 87 -16.85 -17.08 24.50
CA ARG A 87 -17.16 -18.02 25.60
C ARG A 87 -15.90 -18.55 26.27
N ALA A 88 -14.92 -18.98 25.49
CA ALA A 88 -13.63 -19.45 26.01
C ALA A 88 -12.88 -18.33 26.75
N HIS A 89 -12.89 -17.11 26.21
CA HIS A 89 -12.20 -15.98 26.82
C HIS A 89 -12.82 -15.61 28.18
N VAL A 90 -14.15 -15.46 28.27
CA VAL A 90 -14.83 -15.15 29.55
C VAL A 90 -14.74 -16.32 30.55
N HIS A 91 -14.71 -17.58 30.08
CA HIS A 91 -14.47 -18.73 30.96
C HIS A 91 -13.10 -18.66 31.65
N LEU A 92 -12.07 -18.29 30.89
CA LEU A 92 -10.69 -18.15 31.37
C LEU A 92 -10.48 -16.84 32.15
N ARG A 93 -11.28 -15.80 31.86
CA ARG A 93 -11.24 -14.47 32.47
C ARG A 93 -12.65 -14.03 32.89
N PRO A 94 -13.15 -14.50 34.05
CA PRO A 94 -14.52 -14.24 34.50
C PRO A 94 -14.79 -12.77 34.84
N ASP A 95 -13.75 -11.94 34.91
CA ASP A 95 -13.84 -10.50 35.09
C ASP A 95 -14.25 -9.75 33.80
N LEU A 96 -14.26 -10.42 32.64
CA LEU A 96 -14.66 -9.85 31.36
C LEU A 96 -16.17 -9.99 31.12
N ASP A 97 -16.74 -8.99 30.45
CA ASP A 97 -18.12 -9.01 29.96
C ASP A 97 -18.21 -9.68 28.58
N PHE A 98 -19.12 -10.67 28.46
CA PHE A 98 -19.27 -11.46 27.24
C PHE A 98 -19.67 -10.62 26.03
N ASP A 99 -20.65 -9.72 26.18
CA ASP A 99 -21.17 -8.94 25.06
C ASP A 99 -20.11 -7.94 24.54
N THR A 100 -19.33 -7.37 25.45
CA THR A 100 -18.20 -6.49 25.11
C THR A 100 -17.09 -7.23 24.36
N VAL A 101 -16.73 -8.44 24.82
CA VAL A 101 -15.72 -9.29 24.15
C VAL A 101 -16.21 -9.69 22.75
N LEU A 102 -17.45 -10.16 22.64
CA LEU A 102 -18.04 -10.59 21.38
C LEU A 102 -18.15 -9.44 20.37
N ARG A 103 -18.55 -8.24 20.82
CA ARG A 103 -18.60 -7.05 19.97
C ARG A 103 -17.22 -6.70 19.40
N THR A 104 -16.20 -6.65 20.24
CA THR A 104 -14.81 -6.39 19.81
C THR A 104 -14.31 -7.44 18.82
N LEU A 105 -14.65 -8.72 19.03
CA LEU A 105 -14.32 -9.80 18.11
C LEU A 105 -15.00 -9.65 16.74
N ARG A 106 -16.28 -9.25 16.72
CA ARG A 106 -17.03 -8.98 15.49
C ARG A 106 -16.47 -7.79 14.73
N GLU A 107 -16.11 -6.71 15.43
CA GLU A 107 -15.45 -5.54 14.83
C GLU A 107 -14.12 -5.92 14.16
N ARG A 108 -13.30 -6.77 14.81
CA ARG A 108 -12.07 -7.32 14.21
C ARG A 108 -12.33 -8.19 13.00
N SER A 109 -13.34 -9.07 13.05
CA SER A 109 -13.74 -9.86 11.88
C SER A 109 -14.11 -8.94 10.72
N ALA A 110 -14.96 -7.94 10.95
CA ALA A 110 -15.39 -7.00 9.91
C ALA A 110 -14.20 -6.27 9.26
N ALA A 111 -13.17 -5.91 10.04
CA ALA A 111 -11.95 -5.29 9.52
C ALA A 111 -11.08 -6.23 8.67
N LEU A 112 -11.21 -7.55 8.83
CA LEU A 112 -10.40 -8.57 8.19
C LEU A 112 -11.15 -9.36 7.09
N VAL A 113 -12.47 -9.14 6.93
CA VAL A 113 -13.25 -9.73 5.85
C VAL A 113 -12.56 -9.41 4.51
N PRO A 114 -12.29 -10.41 3.65
CA PRO A 114 -11.69 -10.19 2.35
C PRO A 114 -12.50 -9.22 1.49
N VAL A 115 -11.83 -8.20 0.95
CA VAL A 115 -12.37 -7.24 0.00
C VAL A 115 -11.79 -7.53 -1.38
N GLU A 116 -12.67 -7.73 -2.37
CA GLU A 116 -12.25 -7.95 -3.75
C GLU A 116 -11.66 -6.66 -4.36
N PRO A 117 -10.44 -6.69 -4.91
CA PRO A 117 -9.86 -5.56 -5.62
C PRO A 117 -10.65 -5.18 -6.88
N ARG A 118 -11.12 -3.94 -6.93
CA ARG A 118 -11.89 -3.35 -8.05
C ARG A 118 -11.40 -1.93 -8.35
N PHE A 119 -10.09 -1.82 -8.54
CA PHE A 119 -9.41 -0.55 -8.76
C PHE A 119 -9.81 0.12 -10.08
N HIS A 120 -9.72 1.45 -10.12
CA HIS A 120 -9.99 2.21 -11.34
C HIS A 120 -9.06 1.75 -12.48
N PRO A 121 -9.58 1.46 -13.69
CA PRO A 121 -8.83 0.78 -14.74
C PRO A 121 -7.53 1.49 -15.09
N ASP A 122 -7.53 2.82 -15.16
CA ASP A 122 -6.36 3.61 -15.58
C ASP A 122 -5.17 3.53 -14.63
N VAL A 123 -5.42 3.30 -13.34
CA VAL A 123 -4.39 3.20 -12.29
C VAL A 123 -4.30 1.79 -11.71
N ALA A 124 -5.10 0.83 -12.19
CA ALA A 124 -5.18 -0.52 -11.66
C ALA A 124 -3.82 -1.26 -11.60
N PRO A 125 -2.92 -1.18 -12.60
CA PRO A 125 -1.60 -1.83 -12.53
C PRO A 125 -0.72 -1.29 -11.41
N PHE A 126 -0.88 -0.01 -11.06
CA PHE A 126 -0.15 0.61 -9.96
C PHE A 126 -0.79 0.22 -8.62
N LEU A 127 -2.11 0.41 -8.49
CA LEU A 127 -2.84 0.14 -7.25
C LEU A 127 -2.79 -1.35 -6.85
N SER A 128 -2.69 -2.28 -7.80
CA SER A 128 -2.59 -3.72 -7.52
C SER A 128 -1.33 -4.12 -6.75
N ARG A 129 -0.31 -3.26 -6.72
CA ARG A 129 0.96 -3.52 -6.02
C ARG A 129 0.98 -2.97 -4.60
N LEU A 130 0.03 -2.10 -4.25
CA LEU A 130 -0.04 -1.44 -2.94
C LEU A 130 -0.54 -2.34 -1.79
N PRO A 131 -1.46 -3.31 -1.98
CA PRO A 131 -1.95 -4.15 -0.89
C PRO A 131 -0.86 -4.88 -0.09
N ASP A 132 0.24 -5.26 -0.74
CA ASP A 132 1.32 -6.02 -0.12
C ASP A 132 2.30 -5.16 0.69
N VAL A 133 2.30 -3.83 0.53
CA VAL A 133 3.11 -2.93 1.36
C VAL A 133 2.42 -2.51 2.65
N PHE A 134 1.10 -2.73 2.78
CA PHE A 134 0.38 -2.48 4.02
C PHE A 134 0.49 -3.66 4.99
N ALA A 135 0.40 -3.36 6.29
CA ALA A 135 0.26 -4.40 7.29
C ALA A 135 -0.98 -5.27 6.98
N ILE A 136 -0.87 -6.58 7.21
CA ILE A 136 -1.94 -7.54 6.86
C ILE A 136 -3.27 -7.16 7.55
N SER A 137 -3.20 -6.61 8.75
CA SER A 137 -4.34 -6.10 9.52
C SER A 137 -5.04 -4.89 8.90
N GLU A 138 -4.36 -4.15 8.04
CA GLU A 138 -4.89 -2.94 7.39
C GLU A 138 -5.25 -3.17 5.93
N ARG A 139 -4.77 -4.27 5.35
CA ARG A 139 -4.84 -4.56 3.92
C ARG A 139 -6.26 -4.46 3.37
N GLN A 140 -7.25 -5.08 4.03
CA GLN A 140 -8.63 -5.10 3.52
C GLN A 140 -9.27 -3.71 3.51
N ARG A 141 -9.06 -2.94 4.58
CA ARG A 141 -9.47 -1.54 4.66
C ARG A 141 -8.79 -0.70 3.56
N LYS A 142 -7.48 -0.89 3.34
CA LYS A 142 -6.75 -0.18 2.28
C LYS A 142 -7.22 -0.54 0.88
N ILE A 143 -7.55 -1.81 0.62
CA ILE A 143 -8.18 -2.23 -0.64
C ILE A 143 -9.53 -1.53 -0.82
N ALA A 144 -10.35 -1.47 0.23
CA ALA A 144 -11.64 -0.77 0.18
C ALA A 144 -11.48 0.73 -0.13
N GLU A 145 -10.54 1.42 0.53
CA GLU A 145 -10.19 2.82 0.23
C GLU A 145 -9.78 2.98 -1.24
N LEU A 146 -8.86 2.14 -1.73
CA LEU A 146 -8.38 2.17 -3.12
C LEU A 146 -9.46 1.83 -4.15
N ASN A 147 -10.45 1.00 -3.82
CA ASN A 147 -11.59 0.71 -4.69
C ASN A 147 -12.48 1.95 -4.91
N THR A 148 -12.62 2.79 -3.88
CA THR A 148 -13.39 4.04 -3.95
C THR A 148 -12.61 5.18 -4.60
N PHE A 149 -11.28 5.09 -4.65
CA PHE A 149 -10.43 6.10 -5.26
C PHE A 149 -10.76 6.27 -6.76
N ARG A 150 -10.83 7.53 -7.17
CA ARG A 150 -11.00 7.96 -8.55
C ARG A 150 -9.89 8.95 -8.86
N PRO A 151 -8.93 8.60 -9.74
CA PRO A 151 -7.88 9.54 -10.08
C PRO A 151 -8.49 10.71 -10.86
N PRO A 152 -8.09 11.97 -10.59
CA PRO A 152 -8.54 13.10 -11.37
C PRO A 152 -8.09 12.98 -12.83
N GLU A 153 -8.88 13.49 -13.77
CA GLU A 153 -8.49 13.46 -15.18
C GLU A 153 -7.21 14.28 -15.40
N PRO A 154 -6.25 13.80 -16.24
CA PRO A 154 -5.08 14.59 -16.56
C PRO A 154 -5.46 15.91 -17.25
N GLU A 155 -5.07 17.03 -16.65
CA GLU A 155 -5.27 18.37 -17.21
C GLU A 155 -4.06 18.86 -17.99
N GLU A 156 -2.92 18.15 -17.91
CA GLU A 156 -1.65 18.58 -18.48
C GLU A 156 -1.57 18.30 -19.99
N TRP A 157 -2.56 18.77 -20.74
CA TRP A 157 -2.62 18.70 -22.20
C TRP A 157 -3.29 19.95 -22.81
N LEU A 158 -2.99 20.23 -24.09
CA LEU A 158 -3.62 21.30 -24.88
C LEU A 158 -4.15 20.74 -26.23
N PRO A 159 -5.19 21.35 -26.82
CA PRO A 159 -5.75 20.88 -28.09
C PRO A 159 -4.87 21.18 -29.30
N VAL A 160 -3.97 22.15 -29.21
CA VAL A 160 -3.07 22.54 -30.30
C VAL A 160 -1.69 22.84 -29.71
N ALA A 161 -0.65 22.39 -30.40
CA ALA A 161 0.73 22.68 -30.03
C ALA A 161 1.03 24.18 -30.12
N LEU A 162 1.73 24.71 -29.12
CA LEU A 162 2.38 26.01 -29.29
C LEU A 162 3.64 25.80 -30.12
N SER A 163 3.97 26.73 -31.01
CA SER A 163 5.24 26.67 -31.76
C SER A 163 6.43 26.67 -30.80
N SER A 164 7.52 25.99 -31.15
CA SER A 164 8.76 26.07 -30.37
C SER A 164 9.24 27.52 -30.28
N ASP A 165 9.63 27.97 -29.09
CA ASP A 165 10.22 29.30 -28.85
C ASP A 165 11.69 29.23 -28.42
N VAL A 166 12.32 28.07 -28.61
CA VAL A 166 13.76 27.88 -28.39
C VAL A 166 14.52 28.04 -29.69
N GLU A 167 15.67 28.72 -29.63
CA GLU A 167 16.54 28.98 -30.79
C GLU A 167 17.11 27.70 -31.40
N ASN A 168 17.47 26.73 -30.55
CA ASN A 168 18.05 25.45 -30.96
C ASN A 168 17.29 24.28 -30.31
N PRO A 169 16.22 23.77 -30.96
CA PRO A 169 15.46 22.63 -30.46
C PRO A 169 16.32 21.38 -30.25
N GLU A 170 17.24 21.07 -31.16
CA GLU A 170 18.07 19.85 -31.08
C GLU A 170 18.89 19.80 -29.79
N ARG A 171 19.52 20.92 -29.43
CA ARG A 171 20.30 21.03 -28.19
C ARG A 171 19.44 20.80 -26.93
N VAL A 172 18.20 21.29 -26.94
CA VAL A 172 17.26 21.09 -25.83
C VAL A 172 16.79 19.63 -25.76
N LEU A 173 16.62 18.97 -26.91
CA LEU A 173 16.30 17.54 -26.93
C LEU A 173 17.45 16.68 -26.40
N THR A 174 18.70 17.06 -26.66
CA THR A 174 19.86 16.40 -26.04
C THR A 174 19.82 16.52 -24.52
N SER A 175 19.54 17.70 -23.97
CA SER A 175 19.46 17.87 -22.51
C SER A 175 18.30 17.08 -21.88
N TYR A 176 17.19 16.90 -22.59
CA TYR A 176 16.12 16.00 -22.13
C TYR A 176 16.56 14.53 -22.14
N GLY A 177 17.37 14.14 -23.14
CA GLY A 177 18.06 12.86 -23.16
C GLY A 177 18.91 12.66 -21.90
N ASP A 178 19.79 13.61 -21.61
CA ASP A 178 20.68 13.56 -20.44
C ASP A 178 19.90 13.47 -19.12
N LEU A 179 18.80 14.22 -18.98
CA LEU A 179 17.92 14.16 -17.81
C LEU A 179 17.27 12.78 -17.64
N SER A 180 16.77 12.21 -18.74
CA SER A 180 16.18 10.87 -18.75
C SER A 180 17.21 9.80 -18.42
N GLU A 181 18.42 9.90 -18.97
CA GLU A 181 19.53 8.99 -18.68
C GLU A 181 19.97 9.09 -17.21
N GLY A 182 20.00 10.31 -16.65
CA GLY A 182 20.26 10.53 -15.24
C GLY A 182 19.27 9.82 -14.32
N LEU A 183 17.97 9.82 -14.67
CA LEU A 183 16.95 9.07 -13.93
C LEU A 183 17.21 7.56 -13.99
N VAL A 184 17.49 7.03 -15.18
CA VAL A 184 17.80 5.61 -15.41
C VAL A 184 19.04 5.21 -14.60
N ALA A 185 20.12 5.99 -14.69
CA ALA A 185 21.33 5.76 -13.94
C ALA A 185 21.07 5.72 -12.42
N ALA A 186 20.26 6.63 -11.90
CA ALA A 186 19.93 6.69 -10.48
C ALA A 186 19.04 5.52 -10.00
N LEU A 187 18.10 5.04 -10.83
CA LEU A 187 17.04 4.14 -10.40
C LEU A 187 17.11 2.72 -10.97
N HIS A 188 17.94 2.41 -11.98
CA HIS A 188 17.96 1.09 -12.64
C HIS A 188 18.20 -0.09 -11.66
N THR A 189 18.87 0.13 -10.53
CA THR A 189 19.04 -0.93 -9.52
C THR A 189 17.78 -1.18 -8.68
N LYS A 190 16.94 -0.16 -8.50
CA LYS A 190 15.70 -0.22 -7.70
C LYS A 190 14.46 -0.47 -8.56
N VAL A 191 14.51 -0.01 -9.82
CA VAL A 191 13.47 -0.10 -10.83
C VAL A 191 14.13 -0.58 -12.13
N PRO A 192 14.43 -1.88 -12.29
CA PRO A 192 15.18 -2.39 -13.45
C PRO A 192 14.49 -2.14 -14.80
N SER A 193 13.16 -2.21 -14.82
CA SER A 193 12.33 -1.96 -16.01
C SER A 193 12.50 -0.55 -16.58
N ILE A 194 13.07 0.40 -15.82
CA ILE A 194 13.30 1.77 -16.30
C ILE A 194 14.22 1.79 -17.53
N MET A 195 15.10 0.80 -17.67
CA MET A 195 15.99 0.65 -18.83
C MET A 195 15.24 0.32 -20.12
N ASP A 196 14.11 -0.39 -20.02
CA ASP A 196 13.33 -0.85 -21.17
C ASP A 196 12.41 0.23 -21.74
N ALA A 197 12.18 1.31 -20.98
CA ALA A 197 11.31 2.43 -21.35
C ALA A 197 9.92 1.96 -21.85
N THR A 198 9.31 1.03 -21.13
CA THR A 198 7.97 0.47 -21.43
C THR A 198 6.88 1.20 -20.65
N PRO A 199 5.60 1.05 -21.01
CA PRO A 199 4.50 1.55 -20.17
C PRO A 199 4.55 0.97 -18.74
N GLU A 200 5.01 -0.27 -18.58
CA GLU A 200 5.18 -0.92 -17.28
C GLU A 200 6.22 -0.21 -16.42
N SER A 201 7.28 0.37 -17.00
CA SER A 201 8.30 1.08 -16.23
C SER A 201 7.76 2.33 -15.55
N LEU A 202 6.76 3.01 -16.14
CA LEU A 202 6.04 4.11 -15.48
C LEU A 202 5.27 3.61 -14.25
N THR A 203 4.68 2.42 -14.33
CA THR A 203 3.98 1.78 -13.21
C THR A 203 4.96 1.38 -12.10
N ASP A 204 6.15 0.92 -12.48
CA ASP A 204 7.21 0.60 -11.51
C ASP A 204 7.77 1.85 -10.84
N LEU A 205 7.86 2.98 -11.57
CA LEU A 205 8.21 4.29 -11.00
C LEU A 205 7.13 4.80 -10.03
N ASP A 206 5.86 4.76 -10.43
CA ASP A 206 4.71 5.11 -9.56
C ASP A 206 4.79 4.33 -8.24
N PHE A 207 4.98 3.01 -8.33
CA PHE A 207 5.12 2.15 -7.16
C PHE A 207 6.36 2.48 -6.31
N HIS A 208 7.52 2.66 -6.95
CA HIS A 208 8.77 2.95 -6.25
C HIS A 208 8.68 4.25 -5.44
N PHE A 209 8.30 5.36 -6.09
CA PHE A 209 8.24 6.66 -5.42
C PHE A 209 7.19 6.68 -4.30
N TRP A 210 6.06 5.99 -4.48
CA TRP A 210 5.03 5.89 -3.45
C TRP A 210 5.50 5.08 -2.24
N ARG A 211 6.16 3.94 -2.49
CA ARG A 211 6.67 3.06 -1.43
C ARG A 211 7.74 3.75 -0.58
N GLU A 212 8.65 4.49 -1.22
CA GLU A 212 9.73 5.21 -0.53
C GLU A 212 9.27 6.51 0.15
N ASN A 213 7.99 6.87 0.02
CA ASN A 213 7.44 8.15 0.46
C ASN A 213 8.28 9.34 -0.04
N PHE A 214 8.68 9.29 -1.32
CA PHE A 214 9.77 10.11 -1.83
C PHE A 214 9.53 11.62 -1.70
N PRO A 215 8.37 12.19 -2.08
CA PRO A 215 8.12 13.63 -1.97
C PRO A 215 8.26 14.20 -0.55
N GLU A 216 7.98 13.39 0.47
CA GLU A 216 8.02 13.81 1.87
C GLU A 216 9.40 13.57 2.51
N ARG A 217 10.23 12.70 1.91
CA ARG A 217 11.56 12.34 2.42
C ARG A 217 12.67 13.29 1.96
N TYR A 218 12.52 13.91 0.79
CA TYR A 218 13.58 14.73 0.17
C TYR A 218 13.22 16.22 0.16
N LYS A 219 14.25 17.09 0.15
CA LYS A 219 14.06 18.54 0.11
C LYS A 219 13.39 18.97 -1.19
N ARG A 220 12.45 19.91 -1.09
CA ARG A 220 11.69 20.42 -2.25
C ARG A 220 12.59 20.93 -3.38
N ASP A 221 13.62 21.70 -3.06
CA ASP A 221 14.53 22.26 -4.07
C ASP A 221 15.29 21.18 -4.85
N LEU A 222 15.61 20.05 -4.21
CA LEU A 222 16.26 18.91 -4.88
C LEU A 222 15.26 18.21 -5.82
N ILE A 223 14.02 18.03 -5.36
CA ILE A 223 12.95 17.43 -6.15
C ILE A 223 12.67 18.29 -7.38
N ASP A 224 12.44 19.60 -7.19
CA ASP A 224 12.10 20.53 -8.27
C ASP A 224 13.27 20.76 -9.24
N GLY A 225 14.51 20.81 -8.73
CA GLY A 225 15.68 21.07 -9.55
C GLY A 225 16.19 19.84 -10.33
N HIS A 226 15.92 18.63 -9.86
CA HIS A 226 16.57 17.42 -10.41
C HIS A 226 15.57 16.31 -10.70
N THR A 227 14.84 15.82 -9.69
CA THR A 227 14.02 14.61 -9.83
C THR A 227 12.80 14.84 -10.73
N ALA A 228 12.04 15.90 -10.51
CA ALA A 228 10.86 16.20 -11.33
C ALA A 228 11.22 16.47 -12.80
N PRO A 229 12.27 17.26 -13.13
CA PRO A 229 12.77 17.37 -14.50
C PRO A 229 13.15 16.02 -15.12
N ALA A 230 13.89 15.17 -14.40
CA ALA A 230 14.32 13.87 -14.90
C ALA A 230 13.14 12.93 -15.17
N VAL A 231 12.13 12.92 -14.30
CA VAL A 231 10.88 12.17 -14.50
C VAL A 231 10.08 12.71 -15.67
N GLY A 232 9.98 14.03 -15.83
CA GLY A 232 9.30 14.66 -16.96
C GLY A 232 9.96 14.31 -18.31
N ALA A 233 11.29 14.35 -18.36
CA ALA A 233 12.05 13.96 -19.54
C ALA A 233 11.84 12.48 -19.89
N TYR A 234 11.90 11.59 -18.89
CA TYR A 234 11.66 10.16 -19.08
C TYR A 234 10.24 9.87 -19.57
N LEU A 235 9.23 10.47 -18.94
CA LEU A 235 7.82 10.35 -19.32
C LEU A 235 7.60 10.79 -20.77
N GLY A 236 8.10 11.98 -21.14
CA GLY A 236 7.98 12.47 -22.51
C GLY A 236 8.74 11.61 -23.52
N GLY A 237 9.90 11.08 -23.14
CA GLY A 237 10.64 10.10 -23.93
C GLY A 237 9.84 8.83 -24.21
N ILE A 238 9.09 8.32 -23.22
CA ILE A 238 8.19 7.17 -23.41
C ILE A 238 7.04 7.52 -24.37
N LEU A 239 6.42 8.70 -24.26
CA LEU A 239 5.37 9.12 -25.19
C LEU A 239 5.88 9.16 -26.64
N VAL A 240 7.09 9.69 -26.85
CA VAL A 240 7.74 9.70 -28.17
C VAL A 240 7.99 8.27 -28.67
N ARG A 241 8.65 7.43 -27.86
CA ARG A 241 9.07 6.09 -28.27
C ARG A 241 7.91 5.11 -28.45
N ARG A 242 6.88 5.18 -27.61
CA ARG A 242 5.79 4.18 -27.57
C ARG A 242 4.54 4.63 -28.30
N LEU A 243 4.26 5.94 -28.33
CA LEU A 243 3.06 6.48 -28.98
C LEU A 243 3.36 7.18 -30.31
N GLY A 244 4.63 7.29 -30.71
CA GLY A 244 5.05 8.01 -31.92
C GLY A 244 4.95 9.53 -31.76
N GLY A 245 5.03 10.03 -30.53
CA GLY A 245 4.92 11.45 -30.25
C GLY A 245 6.08 12.28 -30.82
N THR A 246 5.88 13.59 -30.92
CA THR A 246 6.93 14.54 -31.35
C THR A 246 7.13 15.61 -30.28
N TRP A 247 8.37 15.81 -29.84
CA TRP A 247 8.71 16.89 -28.92
C TRP A 247 8.51 18.27 -29.56
N VAL A 248 7.99 19.20 -28.77
CA VAL A 248 7.97 20.63 -29.06
C VAL A 248 8.58 21.34 -27.83
N PRO A 249 9.90 21.58 -27.84
CA PRO A 249 10.59 22.18 -26.71
C PRO A 249 10.18 23.65 -26.53
N ARG A 250 10.23 24.10 -25.29
CA ARG A 250 9.84 25.46 -24.88
C ARG A 250 10.88 26.03 -23.92
N GLN A 251 11.00 27.35 -23.87
CA GLN A 251 11.95 28.03 -22.96
C GLN A 251 11.69 27.68 -21.49
N ARG A 252 10.41 27.60 -21.10
CA ARG A 252 10.01 27.09 -19.79
C ARG A 252 9.81 25.59 -19.87
N LEU A 253 10.47 24.87 -18.95
CA LEU A 253 10.50 23.41 -18.97
C LEU A 253 9.09 22.81 -18.86
N GLU A 254 8.27 23.33 -17.94
CA GLU A 254 6.90 22.85 -17.73
C GLU A 254 5.95 23.16 -18.89
N GLU A 255 6.32 24.08 -19.78
CA GLU A 255 5.55 24.36 -21.00
C GLU A 255 5.95 23.43 -22.15
N SER A 256 7.06 22.67 -22.04
CA SER A 256 7.54 21.77 -23.10
C SER A 256 6.57 20.61 -23.34
N GLN A 257 6.39 20.28 -24.61
CA GLN A 257 5.23 19.52 -25.07
C GLN A 257 5.64 18.26 -25.83
N VAL A 258 4.81 17.23 -25.75
CA VAL A 258 4.87 16.08 -26.66
C VAL A 258 3.54 15.98 -27.40
N ARG A 259 3.58 16.16 -28.72
CA ARG A 259 2.39 15.99 -29.57
C ARG A 259 2.14 14.51 -29.81
N VAL A 260 0.95 14.02 -29.44
CA VAL A 260 0.48 12.65 -29.68
C VAL A 260 -0.93 12.74 -30.27
N GLY A 261 -1.11 12.21 -31.48
CA GLY A 261 -2.35 12.39 -32.24
C GLY A 261 -2.67 13.87 -32.45
N GLN A 262 -3.88 14.28 -32.06
CA GLN A 262 -4.36 15.67 -32.14
C GLN A 262 -4.05 16.51 -30.90
N ARG A 263 -3.57 15.91 -29.81
CA ARG A 263 -3.31 16.62 -28.54
C ARG A 263 -1.82 16.84 -28.32
N VAL A 264 -1.50 17.83 -27.50
CA VAL A 264 -0.16 17.97 -26.91
C VAL A 264 -0.20 17.74 -25.42
N TRP A 265 0.79 17.02 -24.92
CA TRP A 265 0.92 16.59 -23.54
C TRP A 265 2.09 17.32 -22.88
N LEU A 266 1.97 17.71 -21.61
CA LEU A 266 2.97 18.49 -20.86
C LEU A 266 3.66 17.62 -19.80
N PRO A 267 4.62 16.76 -20.19
CA PRO A 267 5.18 15.75 -19.29
C PRO A 267 5.96 16.34 -18.10
N PHE A 268 6.62 17.50 -18.28
CA PHE A 268 7.34 18.17 -17.19
C PHE A 268 6.39 18.79 -16.16
N LEU A 269 5.28 19.39 -16.61
CA LEU A 269 4.24 19.88 -15.71
C LEU A 269 3.62 18.72 -14.91
N ARG A 270 3.33 17.60 -15.59
CA ARG A 270 2.84 16.38 -14.95
C ARG A 270 3.81 15.90 -13.87
N ALA A 271 5.09 15.79 -14.19
CA ALA A 271 6.11 15.32 -13.26
C ALA A 271 6.27 16.24 -12.03
N ARG A 272 6.16 17.56 -12.21
CA ARG A 272 6.21 18.53 -11.11
C ARG A 272 5.02 18.38 -10.16
N ARG A 273 3.79 18.22 -10.70
CA ARG A 273 2.57 17.93 -9.91
C ARG A 273 2.67 16.59 -9.20
N TYR A 274 3.05 15.54 -9.92
CA TYR A 274 3.30 14.19 -9.43
C TYR A 274 4.24 14.15 -8.22
N MET A 275 5.32 14.92 -8.25
CA MET A 275 6.30 14.96 -7.17
C MET A 275 5.92 15.86 -5.99
N HIS A 276 4.70 16.42 -5.92
CA HIS A 276 4.36 17.41 -4.89
C HIS A 276 4.17 16.83 -3.48
N SER A 277 3.48 15.69 -3.36
CA SER A 277 3.21 15.00 -2.10
C SER A 277 3.01 13.51 -2.35
N ARG A 278 2.96 12.68 -1.30
CA ARG A 278 2.64 11.25 -1.47
C ARG A 278 1.27 11.03 -2.13
N GLN A 279 0.28 11.85 -1.79
CA GLN A 279 -1.04 11.81 -2.43
C GLN A 279 -0.96 12.20 -3.91
N SER A 280 -0.11 13.16 -4.26
CA SER A 280 0.08 13.58 -5.66
C SER A 280 0.67 12.47 -6.54
N LEU A 281 1.37 11.49 -5.96
CA LEU A 281 1.83 10.31 -6.70
C LEU A 281 0.65 9.44 -7.19
N LEU A 282 -0.48 9.45 -6.47
CA LEU A 282 -1.72 8.79 -6.88
C LEU A 282 -2.50 9.68 -7.86
N ASP A 283 -2.72 10.94 -7.48
CA ASP A 283 -3.56 11.87 -8.23
C ASP A 283 -2.95 12.23 -9.59
N SER A 284 -1.63 12.28 -9.65
CA SER A 284 -0.86 12.60 -10.84
C SER A 284 -0.02 11.42 -11.36
N SER A 285 -0.49 10.17 -11.17
CA SER A 285 0.15 8.93 -11.64
C SER A 285 0.68 9.02 -13.08
N LEU A 286 1.90 8.54 -13.30
CA LEU A 286 2.53 8.51 -14.62
C LEU A 286 1.86 7.46 -15.51
N THR A 287 1.45 6.32 -14.94
CA THR A 287 0.69 5.27 -15.65
C THR A 287 -0.63 5.80 -16.19
N GLN A 288 -1.37 6.57 -15.38
CA GLN A 288 -2.62 7.18 -15.82
C GLN A 288 -2.39 8.14 -16.99
N PHE A 289 -1.37 8.99 -16.88
CA PHE A 289 -1.04 9.98 -17.90
C PHE A 289 -0.73 9.35 -19.25
N PHE A 290 0.08 8.28 -19.24
CA PHE A 290 0.42 7.53 -20.45
C PHE A 290 -0.82 6.91 -21.11
N ARG A 291 -1.69 6.27 -20.33
CA ARG A 291 -2.90 5.61 -20.84
C ARG A 291 -3.90 6.59 -21.43
N GLU A 292 -4.04 7.76 -20.81
CA GLU A 292 -4.86 8.81 -21.38
C GLU A 292 -4.25 9.30 -22.72
N ALA A 293 -2.94 9.54 -22.78
CA ALA A 293 -2.28 9.90 -24.04
C ALA A 293 -2.41 8.82 -25.13
N GLU A 294 -2.36 7.54 -24.75
CA GLU A 294 -2.55 6.40 -25.65
C GLU A 294 -3.96 6.38 -26.27
N ARG A 295 -5.00 6.69 -25.49
CA ARG A 295 -6.38 6.80 -25.99
C ARG A 295 -6.54 7.85 -27.08
N HIS A 296 -5.75 8.93 -27.05
CA HIS A 296 -5.81 10.04 -28.02
C HIS A 296 -4.75 9.92 -29.13
N ARG A 297 -4.16 8.74 -29.33
CA ARG A 297 -3.14 8.51 -30.37
C ARG A 297 -3.71 8.54 -31.79
N ALA A 298 -4.97 8.11 -31.96
CA ALA A 298 -5.64 7.96 -33.25
C ALA A 298 -6.20 9.28 -33.81
#